data_AF-A0A3D4YD67-F1
#
_entry.id   AF-A0A3D4YD67-F1
#
_cell.length_a   1.000
_cell.length_b   1.000
_cell.length_c   1.000
_cell.angle_alpha   90.00
_cell.angle_beta   90.00
_cell.angle_gamma   90.00
#
_symmetry.space_group_name_H-M   'P 1'
#
loop_
_entity.id
_entity.type
_entity.pdbx_description
1 polymer ?
#
loop_
_entity_poly.entity_id
_entity_poly.type
_entity_poly.pdbx_seq_one_letter_code
_entity_poly.pdbx_strand_id
1 'polypeptide(L)'
;MFRTKKTRNAFDIWPAYVDILATVLMVLIFVLMTFVLSQIYLSESIVGKDSVIENLNSKLASLDENLEIEKNRLKEAHVKIKKLGDDLSLELDANIKLSSDKKELNLKLENILKDFKKVSDLLDEEALANKKDKITIDDLTKGIEKLSQELEAIKQQNMQLTKENDTNKDLTRVNSYRSEFFTKLKLAIGEVDNMQVVGDRFVFQSELLFAPGSTDLGAVGQEKLEKLGLTLKEISKKIPKDINWVLRVDGHTDHVPIRHAFTSNWELSSARAISVVKFLMKQGINPKNLVAAGFGEFQPLAKGADDNARAQNRRIEFKLDQR
;
A
#
# COMPACT_ATOMS: atom_id res chain seq x y z
N MET A 1 -50.59 115.86 169.02
CA MET A 1 -50.75 114.73 169.97
C MET A 1 -50.42 113.46 169.18
N PHE A 2 -49.26 112.80 169.41
CA PHE A 2 -49.15 111.57 170.22
C PHE A 2 -50.21 110.51 169.82
N ARG A 3 -49.96 109.22 169.59
CA ARG A 3 -48.82 108.31 169.74
C ARG A 3 -49.35 106.92 169.32
N THR A 4 -48.55 106.08 168.64
CA THR A 4 -48.46 104.58 168.78
C THR A 4 -49.73 103.71 168.59
N LYS A 5 -49.72 102.49 168.01
CA LYS A 5 -48.78 101.38 168.20
C LYS A 5 -49.11 100.21 167.22
N LYS A 6 -48.06 99.73 166.54
CA LYS A 6 -47.67 98.34 166.16
C LYS A 6 -48.67 97.27 165.64
N THR A 7 -48.22 96.70 164.49
CA THR A 7 -48.10 95.27 164.08
C THR A 7 -49.39 94.54 163.67
N ARG A 8 -49.46 93.87 162.51
CA ARG A 8 -48.59 92.77 162.04
C ARG A 8 -48.56 92.62 160.50
N ASN A 9 -47.39 92.22 159.99
CA ASN A 9 -47.17 91.62 158.67
C ASN A 9 -48.05 90.37 158.47
N ALA A 10 -48.74 90.30 157.33
CA ALA A 10 -49.03 89.03 156.67
C ALA A 10 -48.34 89.10 155.30
N PHE A 11 -47.32 88.27 155.16
CA PHE A 11 -46.52 88.06 153.96
C PHE A 11 -47.43 87.64 152.79
N ASP A 12 -47.38 88.38 151.68
CA ASP A 12 -47.84 87.94 150.37
C ASP A 12 -46.90 86.83 149.84
N ILE A 13 -47.21 85.57 150.16
CA ILE A 13 -46.49 84.39 149.66
C ILE A 13 -47.02 83.99 148.26
N TRP A 14 -48.12 84.58 147.81
CA TRP A 14 -48.83 84.17 146.59
C TRP A 14 -48.11 84.47 145.25
N PRO A 15 -47.29 85.53 145.08
CA PRO A 15 -46.57 85.75 143.81
C PRO A 15 -45.31 84.87 143.64
N ALA A 16 -44.59 84.55 144.72
CA ALA A 16 -43.24 83.96 144.62
C ALA A 16 -43.23 82.47 144.28
N TYR A 17 -44.20 81.67 144.75
CA TYR A 17 -44.28 80.24 144.43
C TYR A 17 -44.68 80.01 142.97
N VAL A 18 -45.63 80.80 142.45
CA VAL A 18 -46.10 80.70 141.06
C VAL A 18 -44.99 81.09 140.09
N ASP A 19 -44.13 82.04 140.44
CA ASP A 19 -42.99 82.46 139.61
C ASP A 19 -41.87 81.41 139.56
N ILE A 20 -41.56 80.74 140.69
CA ILE A 20 -40.63 79.60 140.72
C ILE A 20 -41.19 78.41 139.93
N LEU A 21 -42.50 78.15 140.02
CA LEU A 21 -43.15 77.08 139.26
C LEU A 21 -43.19 77.40 137.76
N ALA A 22 -43.43 78.66 137.38
CA ALA A 22 -43.41 79.13 136.00
C ALA A 22 -42.00 79.11 135.39
N THR A 23 -40.97 79.47 136.15
CA THR A 23 -39.57 79.40 135.69
C THR A 23 -39.08 77.96 135.54
N VAL A 24 -39.40 77.06 136.48
CA VAL A 24 -39.12 75.63 136.34
C VAL A 24 -39.87 75.04 135.14
N LEU A 25 -41.13 75.41 134.94
CA LEU A 25 -41.92 75.00 133.77
C LEU A 25 -41.30 75.51 132.47
N MET A 26 -40.85 76.77 132.42
CA MET A 26 -40.18 77.34 131.24
C MET A 26 -38.85 76.63 130.93
N VAL A 27 -38.03 76.36 131.95
CA VAL A 27 -36.78 75.61 131.78
C VAL A 27 -37.07 74.19 131.31
N LEU A 28 -38.08 73.55 131.87
CA LEU A 28 -38.49 72.20 131.48
C LEU A 28 -39.00 72.18 130.03
N ILE A 29 -39.86 73.12 129.63
CA ILE A 29 -40.32 73.28 128.25
C ILE A 29 -39.15 73.58 127.31
N PHE A 30 -38.19 74.41 127.73
CA PHE A 30 -36.99 74.72 126.94
C PHE A 30 -36.09 73.50 126.73
N VAL A 31 -35.83 72.72 127.78
CA VAL A 31 -35.07 71.46 127.69
C VAL A 31 -35.82 70.46 126.80
N LEU A 32 -37.14 70.40 126.90
CA LEU A 32 -37.97 69.52 126.09
C LEU A 32 -38.01 69.96 124.61
N MET A 33 -38.07 71.27 124.34
CA MET A 33 -37.95 71.84 122.99
C MET A 33 -36.59 71.57 122.36
N THR A 34 -35.50 71.80 123.08
CA THR A 34 -34.14 71.51 122.59
C THR A 34 -33.95 70.01 122.33
N PHE A 35 -34.51 69.15 123.18
CA PHE A 35 -34.54 67.71 122.98
C PHE A 35 -35.36 67.29 121.75
N VAL A 36 -36.56 67.84 121.56
CA VAL A 36 -37.41 67.57 120.39
C VAL A 36 -36.74 68.03 119.09
N LEU A 37 -36.12 69.22 119.09
CA LEU A 37 -35.36 69.71 117.94
C LEU A 37 -34.16 68.81 117.61
N SER A 38 -33.45 68.33 118.63
CA SER A 38 -32.37 67.35 118.47
C SER A 38 -32.89 66.01 117.92
N GLN A 39 -34.05 65.54 118.39
CA GLN A 39 -34.69 64.34 117.86
C GLN A 39 -35.10 64.49 116.39
N ILE A 40 -35.67 65.63 115.98
CA ILE A 40 -36.02 65.89 114.58
C ILE A 40 -34.77 65.85 113.71
N TYR A 41 -33.70 66.54 114.11
CA TYR A 41 -32.44 66.55 113.37
C TYR A 41 -31.78 65.16 113.29
N LEU A 42 -31.80 64.41 114.39
CA LEU A 42 -31.27 63.05 114.44
C LEU A 42 -32.10 62.11 113.55
N SER A 43 -33.44 62.26 113.55
CA SER A 43 -34.34 61.51 112.68
C SER A 43 -34.09 61.81 111.22
N GLU A 44 -33.94 63.08 110.83
CA GLU A 44 -33.58 63.46 109.45
C GLU A 44 -32.21 62.90 109.03
N SER A 45 -31.22 62.93 109.94
CA SER A 45 -29.89 62.38 109.67
C SER A 45 -29.89 60.85 109.54
N ILE A 46 -30.67 60.14 110.36
CA ILE A 46 -30.82 58.69 110.30
C ILE A 46 -31.56 58.29 109.01
N VAL A 47 -32.71 58.90 108.73
CA VAL A 47 -33.49 58.63 107.51
C VAL A 47 -32.68 58.94 106.24
N GLY A 48 -31.88 60.02 106.25
CA GLY A 48 -30.97 60.34 105.15
C GLY A 48 -29.86 59.30 104.95
N LYS A 49 -29.26 58.80 106.05
CA LYS A 49 -28.28 57.71 105.99
C LYS A 49 -28.90 56.40 105.51
N ASP A 50 -30.10 56.06 105.96
CA ASP A 50 -30.83 54.88 105.53
C ASP A 50 -31.12 54.91 104.02
N SER A 51 -31.53 56.07 103.50
CA SER A 51 -31.72 56.26 102.05
C SER A 51 -30.42 56.12 101.25
N VAL A 52 -29.29 56.61 101.77
CA VAL A 52 -27.97 56.42 101.14
C VAL A 52 -27.57 54.94 101.15
N ILE A 53 -27.80 54.23 102.25
CA ILE A 53 -27.52 52.78 102.37
C ILE A 53 -28.40 51.99 101.39
N GLU A 54 -29.68 52.33 101.28
CA GLU A 54 -30.61 51.71 100.33
C GLU A 54 -30.15 51.94 98.88
N ASN A 55 -29.74 53.17 98.52
CA ASN A 55 -29.19 53.47 97.20
C ASN A 55 -27.90 52.68 96.93
N LEU A 56 -26.97 52.63 97.89
CA LEU A 56 -25.73 51.87 97.76
C LEU A 56 -25.99 50.37 97.62
N ASN A 57 -26.92 49.80 98.38
CA ASN A 57 -27.32 48.40 98.26
C ASN A 57 -27.95 48.11 96.89
N SER A 58 -28.79 49.02 96.36
CA SER A 58 -29.37 48.88 95.03
C SER A 58 -28.30 48.94 93.92
N LYS A 59 -27.31 49.84 94.06
CA LYS A 59 -26.16 49.92 93.15
C LYS A 59 -25.31 48.67 93.24
N LEU A 60 -25.05 48.16 94.43
CA LEU A 60 -24.27 46.94 94.65
C LEU A 60 -24.96 45.73 94.00
N ALA A 61 -26.28 45.59 94.19
CA ALA A 61 -27.07 44.56 93.52
C ALA A 61 -27.00 44.69 91.98
N SER A 62 -27.12 45.91 91.44
CA SER A 62 -27.01 46.12 89.99
C SER A 62 -25.60 45.83 89.44
N LEU A 63 -24.55 46.10 90.23
CA LEU A 63 -23.17 45.81 89.86
C LEU A 63 -22.91 44.30 89.88
N ASP A 64 -23.45 43.59 90.86
CA ASP A 64 -23.36 42.13 90.94
C ASP A 64 -24.09 41.47 89.76
N GLU A 65 -25.29 41.93 89.41
CA GLU A 65 -26.03 41.46 88.23
C GLU A 65 -25.23 41.70 86.93
N ASN A 66 -24.70 42.91 86.75
CA ASN A 66 -23.87 43.24 85.59
C ASN A 66 -22.59 42.39 85.54
N LEU A 67 -21.95 42.16 86.69
CA LEU A 67 -20.76 41.32 86.79
C LEU A 67 -21.07 39.87 86.41
N GLU A 68 -22.24 39.35 86.81
CA GLU A 68 -22.69 38.02 86.43
C GLU A 68 -22.96 37.92 84.92
N ILE A 69 -23.60 38.92 84.33
CA ILE A 69 -23.82 39.01 82.88
C ILE A 69 -22.48 39.03 82.13
N GLU A 70 -21.53 39.86 82.55
CA GLU A 70 -20.20 39.95 81.92
C GLU A 70 -19.41 38.64 82.08
N LYS A 71 -19.48 37.97 83.24
CA LYS A 71 -18.90 36.64 83.43
C LYS A 71 -19.51 35.61 82.48
N ASN A 72 -20.82 35.64 82.25
CA ASN A 72 -21.50 34.74 81.32
C ASN A 72 -21.12 35.04 79.87
N ARG A 73 -21.06 36.32 79.47
CA ARG A 73 -20.54 36.74 78.15
C ARG A 73 -19.11 36.27 77.91
N LEU A 74 -18.23 36.38 78.92
CA LEU A 74 -16.86 35.88 78.84
C LEU A 74 -16.80 34.37 78.67
N LYS A 75 -17.63 33.60 79.39
CA LYS A 75 -17.73 32.14 79.22
C LYS A 75 -18.19 31.78 77.81
N GLU A 76 -19.23 32.45 77.30
CA GLU A 76 -19.73 32.22 75.93
C GLU A 76 -18.69 32.57 74.87
N ALA A 77 -17.99 33.70 75.03
CA ALA A 77 -16.91 34.11 74.14
C ALA A 77 -15.77 33.08 74.14
N HIS A 78 -15.39 32.56 75.31
CA HIS A 78 -14.36 31.53 75.42
C HIS A 78 -14.78 30.24 74.70
N VAL A 79 -16.04 29.81 74.85
CA VAL A 79 -16.58 28.65 74.13
C VAL A 79 -16.57 28.88 72.61
N LYS A 80 -16.95 30.08 72.15
CA LYS A 80 -16.92 30.44 70.72
C LYS A 80 -15.49 30.44 70.16
N ILE A 81 -14.54 31.04 70.88
CA ILE A 81 -13.12 31.06 70.47
C ILE A 81 -12.57 29.64 70.38
N LYS A 82 -12.89 28.78 71.35
CA LYS A 82 -12.47 27.38 71.31
C LYS A 82 -13.03 26.66 70.09
N LYS A 83 -14.34 26.78 69.83
CA LYS A 83 -14.96 26.19 68.63
C LYS A 83 -14.34 26.69 67.33
N LEU A 84 -14.13 28.00 67.20
CA LEU A 84 -13.47 28.59 66.02
C LEU A 84 -12.02 28.10 65.88
N GLY A 85 -11.31 27.88 66.98
CA GLY A 85 -9.97 27.29 66.96
C GLY A 85 -9.98 25.84 66.48
N ASP A 86 -10.93 25.05 66.93
CA ASP A 86 -11.12 23.66 66.50
C ASP A 86 -11.49 23.60 65.00
N ASP A 87 -12.44 24.43 64.56
CA ASP A 87 -12.86 24.51 63.15
C ASP A 87 -11.71 24.96 62.23
N LEU A 88 -10.93 25.96 62.65
CA LEU A 88 -9.77 26.43 61.88
C LEU A 88 -8.68 25.35 61.78
N SER A 89 -8.47 24.56 62.83
CA SER A 89 -7.53 23.43 62.79
C SER A 89 -7.98 22.37 61.78
N LEU A 90 -9.27 22.05 61.76
CA LEU A 90 -9.83 21.09 60.80
C LEU A 90 -9.70 21.58 59.35
N GLU A 91 -9.96 22.86 59.10
CA GLU A 91 -9.81 23.46 57.78
C GLU A 91 -8.34 23.51 57.34
N LEU A 92 -7.41 23.78 58.26
CA LEU A 92 -5.98 23.74 58.00
C LEU A 92 -5.52 22.34 57.60
N ASP A 93 -5.94 21.30 58.33
CA ASP A 93 -5.62 19.90 58.01
C ASP A 93 -6.19 19.49 56.64
N ALA A 94 -7.42 19.91 56.33
CA ALA A 94 -8.04 19.67 55.03
C ALA A 94 -7.26 20.34 53.89
N ASN A 95 -6.78 21.58 54.11
CA ASN A 95 -5.99 22.31 53.11
C ASN A 95 -4.59 21.69 52.91
N ILE A 96 -3.94 21.24 53.98
CA ILE A 96 -2.67 20.50 53.91
C ILE A 96 -2.85 19.23 53.07
N LYS A 97 -3.93 18.47 53.32
CA LYS A 97 -4.25 17.28 52.54
C LYS A 97 -4.54 17.59 51.08
N LEU A 98 -5.33 18.63 50.80
CA LEU A 98 -5.61 19.04 49.43
C LEU A 98 -4.33 19.46 48.69
N SER A 99 -3.41 20.13 49.39
CA SER A 99 -2.10 20.50 48.85
C SER A 99 -1.23 19.28 48.56
N SER A 100 -1.25 18.23 49.40
CA SER A 100 -0.53 16.98 49.13
C SER A 100 -1.11 16.25 47.92
N ASP A 101 -2.43 16.13 47.85
CA ASP A 101 -3.13 15.45 46.75
C ASP A 101 -2.88 16.17 45.42
N LYS A 102 -2.90 17.51 45.42
CA LYS A 102 -2.55 18.34 44.26
C LYS A 102 -1.12 18.10 43.80
N LYS A 103 -0.17 17.97 44.73
CA LYS A 103 1.24 17.68 44.40
C LYS A 103 1.38 16.29 43.76
N GLU A 104 0.69 15.29 44.31
CA GLU A 104 0.68 13.94 43.75
C GLU A 104 0.06 13.91 42.35
N LEU A 105 -1.07 14.60 42.15
CA LEU A 105 -1.74 14.68 40.86
C LEU A 105 -0.86 15.37 39.80
N ASN A 106 -0.14 16.42 40.17
CA ASN A 106 0.80 17.09 39.28
C ASN A 106 1.95 16.17 38.85
N LEU A 107 2.50 15.36 39.78
CA LEU A 107 3.53 14.37 39.45
C LEU A 107 2.99 13.29 38.50
N LYS A 108 1.76 12.82 38.73
CA LYS A 108 1.07 11.89 37.82
C LYS A 108 0.88 12.50 36.43
N LEU A 109 0.45 13.76 36.37
CA LEU A 109 0.27 14.49 35.11
C LEU A 109 1.59 14.63 34.35
N GLU A 110 2.68 14.99 35.04
CA GLU A 110 4.00 15.12 34.42
C GLU A 110 4.50 13.78 33.85
N ASN A 111 4.28 12.68 34.57
CA ASN A 111 4.61 11.35 34.08
C ASN A 111 3.77 10.97 32.84
N ILE A 112 2.46 11.23 32.87
CA ILE A 112 1.58 10.98 31.72
C ILE A 112 2.02 11.80 30.50
N LEU A 113 2.37 13.07 30.69
CA LEU A 113 2.87 13.91 29.60
C LEU A 113 4.19 13.39 29.03
N LYS A 114 5.09 12.89 29.89
CA LYS A 114 6.34 12.27 29.46
C LYS A 114 6.10 11.00 28.66
N ASP A 115 5.17 10.15 29.10
CA ASP A 115 4.83 8.92 28.40
C ASP A 115 4.08 9.21 27.09
N PHE A 116 3.18 10.19 27.07
CA PHE A 116 2.53 10.66 25.85
C PHE A 116 3.55 11.17 24.83
N LYS A 117 4.55 11.93 25.27
CA LYS A 117 5.63 12.38 24.40
C LYS A 117 6.43 11.21 23.81
N LYS A 118 6.82 10.22 24.63
CA LYS A 118 7.50 9.03 24.12
C LYS A 118 6.66 8.27 23.09
N VAL A 119 5.36 8.11 23.35
CA VAL A 119 4.45 7.44 22.40
C VAL A 119 4.36 8.24 21.10
N SER A 120 4.25 9.57 21.17
CA SER A 120 4.26 10.43 19.99
C SER A 120 5.55 10.28 19.18
N ASP A 121 6.71 10.31 19.84
CA ASP A 121 8.02 10.18 19.20
C ASP A 121 8.17 8.80 18.51
N LEU A 122 7.70 7.71 19.15
CA LEU A 122 7.69 6.37 18.56
C LEU A 122 6.76 6.28 17.34
N LEU A 123 5.61 6.96 17.39
CA LEU A 123 4.62 6.95 16.32
C LEU A 123 5.13 7.70 15.09
N ASP A 124 5.88 8.78 15.29
CA ASP A 124 6.60 9.49 14.22
C ASP A 124 7.72 8.62 13.62
N GLU A 125 8.49 7.91 14.45
CA GLU A 125 9.52 6.97 13.98
C GLU A 125 8.93 5.84 13.12
N GLU A 126 7.83 5.24 13.58
CA GLU A 126 7.11 4.20 12.85
C GLU A 126 6.51 4.72 11.53
N ALA A 127 5.97 5.95 11.52
CA ALA A 127 5.48 6.59 10.29
C ALA A 127 6.60 6.79 9.26
N LEU A 128 7.81 7.16 9.70
CA LEU A 128 8.99 7.29 8.84
C LEU A 128 9.47 5.93 8.32
N ALA A 129 9.48 4.90 9.17
CA ALA A 129 9.81 3.53 8.78
C ALA A 129 8.83 3.00 7.72
N ASN A 130 7.52 3.13 7.96
CA ASN A 130 6.47 2.73 7.03
C ASN A 130 6.56 3.46 5.68
N LYS A 131 6.94 4.75 5.68
CA LYS A 131 7.18 5.51 4.45
C LYS A 131 8.37 4.95 3.67
N LYS A 132 9.45 4.56 4.35
CA LYS A 132 10.63 3.94 3.73
C LYS A 132 10.31 2.56 3.16
N ASP A 133 9.53 1.76 3.89
CA ASP A 133 9.11 0.44 3.43
C ASP A 133 8.21 0.54 2.20
N LYS A 134 7.29 1.52 2.17
CA LYS A 134 6.45 1.79 1.00
C LYS A 134 7.27 2.15 -0.25
N ILE A 135 8.32 2.96 -0.12
CA ILE A 135 9.23 3.29 -1.23
C ILE A 135 9.94 2.02 -1.71
N THR A 136 10.43 1.21 -0.77
CA THR A 136 11.12 -0.05 -1.09
C THR A 136 10.21 -1.04 -1.81
N ILE A 137 8.94 -1.14 -1.39
CA ILE A 137 7.93 -1.98 -2.04
C ILE A 137 7.64 -1.49 -3.47
N ASP A 138 7.55 -0.17 -3.69
CA ASP A 138 7.34 0.40 -5.02
C ASP A 138 8.51 0.10 -5.95
N ASP A 139 9.75 0.24 -5.47
CA ASP A 139 10.97 -0.08 -6.22
C ASP A 139 11.05 -1.59 -6.55
N LEU A 140 10.74 -2.46 -5.59
CA LEU A 140 10.68 -3.91 -5.81
C LEU A 140 9.59 -4.28 -6.81
N THR A 141 8.44 -3.62 -6.75
CA THR A 141 7.31 -3.85 -7.68
C THR A 141 7.71 -3.49 -9.11
N LYS A 142 8.36 -2.34 -9.31
CA LYS A 142 8.94 -1.94 -10.61
C LYS A 142 9.99 -2.95 -11.10
N GLY A 143 10.84 -3.45 -10.19
CA GLY A 143 11.82 -4.48 -10.50
C GLY A 143 11.20 -5.80 -10.97
N ILE A 144 10.15 -6.26 -10.28
CA ILE A 144 9.40 -7.46 -10.66
C ILE A 144 8.72 -7.28 -12.01
N GLU A 145 8.14 -6.11 -12.27
CA GLU A 145 7.49 -5.82 -13.55
C GLU A 145 8.51 -5.88 -14.70
N LYS A 146 9.68 -5.26 -14.53
CA LYS A 146 10.76 -5.32 -15.52
C LYS A 146 11.24 -6.76 -15.77
N LEU A 147 11.48 -7.52 -14.70
CA LEU A 147 11.88 -8.93 -14.80
C LEU A 147 10.81 -9.77 -15.51
N SER A 148 9.53 -9.51 -15.25
CA SER A 148 8.43 -10.22 -15.91
C SER A 148 8.37 -9.94 -17.41
N GLN A 149 8.65 -8.70 -17.82
CA GLN A 149 8.75 -8.30 -19.23
C GLN A 149 9.94 -8.96 -19.92
N GLU A 150 11.11 -8.98 -19.28
CA GLU A 150 12.31 -9.67 -19.78
C GLU A 150 12.07 -11.17 -19.95
N LEU A 151 11.38 -11.81 -19.00
CA LEU A 151 11.09 -13.24 -19.02
C LEU A 151 10.12 -13.59 -20.18
N GLU A 152 9.10 -12.76 -20.41
CA GLU A 152 8.18 -12.95 -21.54
C GLU A 152 8.89 -12.73 -22.88
N ALA A 153 9.78 -11.73 -22.98
CA ALA A 153 10.59 -11.51 -24.18
C ALA A 153 11.51 -12.71 -24.49
N ILE A 154 12.21 -13.23 -23.47
CA ILE A 154 13.07 -14.42 -23.60
C ILE A 154 12.24 -15.64 -24.01
N LYS A 155 11.04 -15.81 -23.45
CA LYS A 155 10.14 -16.91 -23.79
C LYS A 155 9.69 -16.84 -25.25
N GLN A 156 9.34 -15.66 -25.75
CA GLN A 156 9.01 -15.44 -27.16
C GLN A 156 10.20 -15.75 -28.08
N GLN A 157 11.39 -15.27 -27.71
CA GLN A 157 12.62 -15.55 -28.45
C GLN A 157 12.92 -17.06 -28.52
N ASN A 158 12.76 -17.78 -27.41
CA ASN A 158 12.95 -19.24 -27.39
C ASN A 158 11.93 -19.98 -28.27
N MET A 159 10.66 -19.55 -28.29
CA MET A 159 9.65 -20.12 -29.20
C MET A 159 9.99 -19.89 -30.68
N GLN A 160 10.66 -18.78 -30.99
CA GLN A 160 11.10 -18.49 -32.34
C GLN A 160 12.29 -19.36 -32.74
N LEU A 161 13.29 -19.47 -31.86
CA LEU A 161 14.46 -20.32 -32.07
C LEU A 161 14.11 -21.80 -32.22
N THR A 162 13.11 -22.31 -31.47
CA THR A 162 12.67 -23.70 -31.64
C THR A 162 12.04 -23.95 -33.01
N LYS A 163 11.17 -23.05 -33.49
CA LYS A 163 10.59 -23.13 -34.84
C LYS A 163 11.64 -23.09 -35.95
N GLU A 164 12.63 -22.21 -35.80
CA GLU A 164 13.72 -22.09 -36.77
C GLU A 164 14.59 -23.36 -36.80
N ASN A 165 14.90 -23.92 -35.63
CA ASN A 165 15.64 -25.17 -35.54
C ASN A 165 14.90 -26.36 -36.17
N ASP A 166 13.58 -26.46 -35.99
CA ASP A 166 12.80 -27.53 -36.61
C ASP A 166 12.77 -27.39 -38.14
N THR A 167 12.62 -26.16 -38.65
CA THR A 167 12.68 -25.88 -40.10
C THR A 167 14.04 -26.24 -40.70
N ASN A 168 15.14 -25.90 -40.00
CA ASN A 168 16.49 -26.24 -40.45
C ASN A 168 16.77 -27.76 -40.46
N LYS A 169 16.20 -28.52 -39.51
CA LYS A 169 16.29 -29.99 -39.53
C LYS A 169 15.59 -30.61 -40.74
N ASP A 170 14.43 -30.09 -41.10
CA ASP A 170 13.71 -30.59 -42.29
C ASP A 170 14.47 -30.27 -43.58
N LEU A 171 15.03 -29.06 -43.71
CA LEU A 171 15.86 -28.68 -44.87
C LEU A 171 17.12 -29.55 -45.01
N THR A 172 17.81 -29.81 -43.91
CA THR A 172 19.01 -30.67 -43.91
C THR A 172 18.67 -32.13 -44.24
N ARG A 173 17.55 -32.65 -43.74
CA ARG A 173 17.04 -33.99 -44.07
C ARG A 173 16.72 -34.12 -45.57
N VAL A 174 16.09 -33.12 -46.17
CA VAL A 174 15.78 -33.14 -47.62
C VAL A 174 17.05 -33.10 -48.47
N ASN A 175 18.01 -32.25 -48.13
CA ASN A 175 19.26 -32.12 -48.90
C ASN A 175 20.14 -33.39 -48.83
N SER A 176 20.17 -34.11 -47.70
CA SER A 176 20.93 -35.35 -47.58
C SER A 176 20.35 -36.46 -48.46
N TYR A 177 19.02 -36.64 -48.45
CA TYR A 177 18.36 -37.64 -49.29
C TYR A 177 18.48 -37.33 -50.78
N ARG A 178 18.38 -36.05 -51.17
CA ARG A 178 18.61 -35.62 -52.55
C ARG A 178 19.98 -36.11 -53.04
N SER A 179 21.02 -35.83 -52.26
CA SER A 179 22.40 -36.18 -52.63
C SER A 179 22.67 -37.69 -52.66
N GLU A 180 22.11 -38.46 -51.72
CA GLU A 180 22.24 -39.93 -51.69
C GLU A 180 21.52 -40.59 -52.88
N PHE A 181 20.30 -40.11 -53.18
CA PHE A 181 19.51 -40.56 -54.32
C PHE A 181 20.27 -40.34 -55.64
N PHE A 182 20.80 -39.13 -55.85
CA PHE A 182 21.55 -38.79 -57.07
C PHE A 182 22.84 -39.59 -57.22
N THR A 183 23.54 -39.85 -56.12
CA THR A 183 24.76 -40.68 -56.15
C THR A 183 24.45 -42.11 -56.60
N LYS A 184 23.38 -42.72 -56.08
CA LYS A 184 22.95 -44.07 -56.49
C LYS A 184 22.44 -44.10 -57.94
N LEU A 185 21.71 -43.07 -58.35
CA LEU A 185 21.24 -42.93 -59.73
C LEU A 185 22.42 -42.80 -60.71
N LYS A 186 23.44 -42.01 -60.35
CA LYS A 186 24.69 -41.89 -61.12
C LYS A 186 25.44 -43.22 -61.22
N LEU A 187 25.58 -43.96 -60.12
CA LEU A 187 26.27 -45.26 -60.10
C LEU A 187 25.55 -46.31 -60.94
N ALA A 188 24.22 -46.38 -60.87
CA ALA A 188 23.42 -47.36 -61.60
C ALA A 188 23.34 -47.09 -63.12
N ILE A 189 23.54 -45.85 -63.55
CA ILE A 189 23.57 -45.45 -64.99
C ILE A 189 25.02 -45.31 -65.50
N GLY A 190 26.02 -45.71 -64.71
CA GLY A 190 27.44 -45.37 -64.85
C GLY A 190 28.14 -45.71 -66.18
N GLU A 191 27.50 -46.37 -67.13
CA GLU A 191 28.09 -46.74 -68.42
C GLU A 191 27.12 -46.61 -69.61
N VAL A 192 26.22 -45.61 -69.58
CA VAL A 192 25.46 -45.27 -70.80
C VAL A 192 26.29 -44.30 -71.64
N ASP A 193 26.91 -44.81 -72.72
CA ASP A 193 27.64 -44.01 -73.70
C ASP A 193 26.83 -42.77 -74.14
N ASN A 194 27.50 -41.61 -74.09
CA ASN A 194 27.01 -40.27 -74.47
C ASN A 194 25.99 -39.61 -73.53
N MET A 195 25.98 -39.93 -72.24
CA MET A 195 25.25 -39.19 -71.21
C MET A 195 26.16 -38.21 -70.47
N GLN A 196 25.77 -36.94 -70.38
CA GLN A 196 26.50 -35.92 -69.61
C GLN A 196 25.80 -35.61 -68.29
N VAL A 197 26.55 -35.56 -67.19
CA VAL A 197 26.06 -35.16 -65.87
C VAL A 197 26.52 -33.73 -65.61
N VAL A 198 25.56 -32.81 -65.44
CA VAL A 198 25.84 -31.38 -65.20
C VAL A 198 25.22 -30.96 -63.86
N GLY A 199 25.96 -31.12 -62.75
CA GLY A 199 25.39 -30.94 -61.41
C GLY A 199 24.36 -32.03 -61.10
N ASP A 200 23.12 -31.64 -60.80
CA ASP A 200 22.03 -32.55 -60.38
C ASP A 200 21.09 -32.95 -61.56
N ARG A 201 21.54 -32.84 -62.81
CA ARG A 201 20.74 -33.21 -64.00
C ARG A 201 21.48 -34.12 -64.98
N PHE A 202 20.71 -35.00 -65.62
CA PHE A 202 21.19 -35.89 -66.68
C PHE A 202 20.76 -35.36 -68.04
N VAL A 203 21.69 -35.25 -68.97
CA VAL A 203 21.44 -34.67 -70.29
C VAL A 203 21.60 -35.74 -71.36
N PHE A 204 20.55 -35.91 -72.18
CA PHE A 204 20.54 -36.76 -73.37
C PHE A 204 20.39 -35.91 -74.62
N GLN A 205 21.22 -36.15 -75.63
CA GLN A 205 21.02 -35.55 -76.95
C GLN A 205 19.72 -36.08 -77.58
N SER A 206 18.94 -35.20 -78.18
CA SER A 206 17.61 -35.55 -78.71
C SER A 206 17.70 -36.61 -79.80
N GLU A 207 18.74 -36.60 -80.63
CA GLU A 207 18.95 -37.53 -81.75
C GLU A 207 19.19 -38.97 -81.29
N LEU A 208 19.63 -39.15 -80.04
CA LEU A 208 19.82 -40.48 -79.47
C LEU A 208 18.51 -41.07 -78.95
N LEU A 209 17.55 -40.21 -78.61
CA LEU A 209 16.25 -40.63 -78.08
C LEU A 209 15.17 -40.69 -79.16
N PHE A 210 15.22 -39.78 -80.14
CA PHE A 210 14.19 -39.57 -81.15
C PHE A 210 14.74 -39.71 -82.56
N ALA A 211 13.89 -40.12 -83.49
CA ALA A 211 14.20 -39.98 -84.91
C ALA A 211 14.34 -38.49 -85.30
N PRO A 212 15.18 -38.14 -86.30
CA PRO A 212 15.37 -36.75 -86.73
C PRO A 212 14.05 -36.05 -87.03
N GLY A 213 13.81 -34.89 -86.41
CA GLY A 213 12.58 -34.11 -86.60
C GLY A 213 11.30 -34.73 -86.01
N SER A 214 11.37 -35.88 -85.34
CA SER A 214 10.22 -36.57 -84.74
C SER A 214 10.17 -36.41 -83.21
N THR A 215 9.00 -36.72 -82.65
CA THR A 215 8.73 -36.93 -81.21
C THR A 215 8.62 -38.41 -80.84
N ASP A 216 8.73 -39.30 -81.83
CA ASP A 216 8.68 -40.74 -81.62
C ASP A 216 10.04 -41.24 -81.15
N LEU A 217 10.02 -42.01 -80.06
CA LEU A 217 11.23 -42.59 -79.48
C LEU A 217 11.77 -43.69 -80.39
N GLY A 218 13.01 -43.56 -80.81
CA GLY A 218 13.72 -44.61 -81.56
C GLY A 218 14.01 -45.82 -80.68
N ALA A 219 14.32 -46.97 -81.30
CA ALA A 219 14.57 -48.23 -80.57
C ALA A 219 15.70 -48.09 -79.52
N VAL A 220 16.80 -47.42 -79.88
CA VAL A 220 17.92 -47.12 -78.98
C VAL A 220 17.49 -46.21 -77.82
N GLY A 221 16.65 -45.21 -78.11
CA GLY A 221 16.09 -44.31 -77.09
C GLY A 221 15.21 -45.03 -76.09
N GLN A 222 14.37 -45.96 -76.56
CA GLN A 222 13.52 -46.79 -75.71
C GLN A 222 14.34 -47.68 -74.77
N GLU A 223 15.39 -48.35 -75.28
CA GLU A 223 16.29 -49.17 -74.46
C GLU A 223 16.96 -48.35 -73.35
N LYS A 224 17.45 -47.15 -73.68
CA LYS A 224 18.08 -46.25 -72.70
C LYS A 224 17.08 -45.79 -71.62
N LEU A 225 15.88 -45.40 -72.04
CA LEU A 225 14.83 -44.96 -71.11
C LEU A 225 14.27 -46.11 -70.26
N GLU A 226 14.30 -47.35 -70.76
CA GLU A 226 13.91 -48.54 -70.00
C GLU A 226 14.89 -48.79 -68.84
N LYS A 227 16.20 -48.75 -69.11
CA LYS A 227 17.24 -48.83 -68.08
C LYS A 227 17.07 -47.72 -67.03
N LEU A 228 16.82 -46.49 -67.47
CA LEU A 228 16.53 -45.36 -66.59
C LEU A 228 15.28 -45.61 -65.72
N GLY A 229 14.20 -46.12 -66.33
CA GLY A 229 12.95 -46.43 -65.65
C GLY A 229 13.10 -47.51 -64.57
N LEU A 230 13.86 -48.58 -64.85
CA LEU A 230 14.13 -49.63 -63.85
C LEU A 230 14.88 -49.08 -62.65
N THR A 231 15.97 -48.34 -62.90
CA THR A 231 16.75 -47.70 -61.84
C THR A 231 15.90 -46.72 -61.02
N LEU A 232 15.10 -45.89 -61.70
CA LEU A 232 14.21 -44.93 -61.03
C LEU A 232 13.20 -45.63 -60.11
N LYS A 233 12.64 -46.78 -60.53
CA LYS A 233 11.78 -47.60 -59.66
C LYS A 233 12.50 -48.09 -58.42
N GLU A 234 13.71 -48.63 -58.56
CA GLU A 234 14.44 -49.18 -57.43
C GLU A 234 14.80 -48.13 -56.39
N ILE A 235 15.26 -46.97 -56.84
CA ILE A 235 15.66 -45.91 -55.92
C ILE A 235 14.41 -45.21 -55.34
N SER A 236 13.31 -45.08 -56.11
CA SER A 236 12.05 -44.53 -55.59
C SER A 236 11.48 -45.28 -54.38
N LYS A 237 11.69 -46.60 -54.28
CA LYS A 237 11.27 -47.41 -53.13
C LYS A 237 12.01 -47.05 -51.83
N LYS A 238 13.19 -46.43 -51.94
CA LYS A 238 14.02 -46.02 -50.80
C LYS A 238 13.69 -44.60 -50.33
N ILE A 239 12.92 -43.83 -51.10
CA ILE A 239 12.49 -42.49 -50.70
C ILE A 239 11.31 -42.62 -49.72
N PRO A 240 11.40 -42.03 -48.52
CA PRO A 240 10.28 -41.95 -47.58
C PRO A 240 9.01 -41.36 -48.18
N LYS A 241 7.84 -41.88 -47.80
CA LYS A 241 6.55 -41.49 -48.37
C LYS A 241 6.10 -40.07 -48.00
N ASP A 242 6.72 -39.46 -46.99
CA ASP A 242 6.50 -38.07 -46.56
C ASP A 242 7.19 -37.04 -47.47
N ILE A 243 8.06 -37.49 -48.38
CA ILE A 243 8.78 -36.61 -49.31
C ILE A 243 8.06 -36.56 -50.66
N ASN A 244 7.54 -35.38 -51.00
CA ASN A 244 6.85 -35.11 -52.27
C ASN A 244 7.84 -34.77 -53.41
N TRP A 245 8.56 -35.78 -53.89
CA TRP A 245 9.51 -35.62 -55.00
C TRP A 245 8.87 -35.83 -56.37
N VAL A 246 9.44 -35.20 -57.40
CA VAL A 246 9.09 -35.41 -58.81
C VAL A 246 10.36 -35.51 -59.67
N LEU A 247 10.31 -36.33 -60.72
CA LEU A 247 11.26 -36.31 -61.82
C LEU A 247 10.70 -35.42 -62.92
N ARG A 248 11.37 -34.29 -63.13
CA ARG A 248 11.10 -33.37 -64.22
C ARG A 248 11.92 -33.75 -65.45
N VAL A 249 11.24 -33.85 -66.59
CA VAL A 249 11.79 -34.08 -67.91
C VAL A 249 11.67 -32.79 -68.70
N ASP A 250 12.81 -32.17 -68.99
CA ASP A 250 12.90 -30.86 -69.62
C ASP A 250 13.34 -31.03 -71.09
N GLY A 251 12.51 -30.60 -72.02
CA GLY A 251 12.81 -30.61 -73.44
C GLY A 251 13.41 -29.29 -73.92
N HIS A 252 14.44 -29.38 -74.76
CA HIS A 252 15.09 -28.23 -75.37
C HIS A 252 15.31 -28.42 -76.88
N THR A 253 15.36 -27.32 -77.61
CA THR A 253 15.71 -27.27 -79.04
C THR A 253 16.91 -26.37 -79.27
N ASP A 254 17.43 -26.37 -80.50
CA ASP A 254 18.29 -25.29 -80.96
C ASP A 254 17.42 -24.10 -81.45
N HIS A 255 18.09 -23.07 -81.94
CA HIS A 255 17.49 -21.83 -82.45
C HIS A 255 16.96 -21.94 -83.89
N VAL A 256 17.05 -23.11 -84.54
CA VAL A 256 16.60 -23.27 -85.93
C VAL A 256 15.08 -23.43 -85.92
N PRO A 257 14.31 -22.57 -86.61
CA PRO A 257 12.85 -22.68 -86.59
C PRO A 257 12.34 -23.96 -87.27
N ILE A 258 11.48 -24.71 -86.58
CA ILE A 258 10.76 -25.85 -87.15
C ILE A 258 9.65 -25.38 -88.13
N ARG A 259 9.48 -26.07 -89.28
CA ARG A 259 8.59 -25.62 -90.37
C ARG A 259 7.49 -26.60 -90.82
N HIS A 260 7.44 -27.83 -90.29
CA HIS A 260 6.61 -28.89 -90.89
C HIS A 260 5.71 -29.69 -89.95
N ALA A 261 6.10 -29.94 -88.70
CA ALA A 261 5.36 -30.84 -87.78
C ALA A 261 4.83 -30.18 -86.49
N PHE A 262 5.38 -29.02 -86.12
CA PHE A 262 5.03 -28.29 -84.91
C PHE A 262 5.01 -26.79 -85.21
N THR A 263 4.17 -26.05 -84.48
CA THR A 263 3.98 -24.59 -84.67
C THR A 263 5.16 -23.79 -84.15
N SER A 264 5.89 -24.34 -83.17
CA SER A 264 7.08 -23.70 -82.59
C SER A 264 8.05 -24.71 -82.00
N ASN A 265 9.29 -24.26 -81.78
CA ASN A 265 10.31 -24.99 -81.03
C ASN A 265 9.88 -25.28 -79.58
N TRP A 266 9.06 -24.41 -78.99
CA TRP A 266 8.46 -24.62 -77.68
C TRP A 266 7.52 -25.83 -77.67
N GLU A 267 6.67 -25.96 -78.68
CA GLU A 267 5.75 -27.08 -78.85
C GLU A 267 6.50 -28.40 -79.11
N LEU A 268 7.52 -28.39 -79.98
CA LEU A 268 8.38 -29.56 -80.23
C LEU A 268 9.05 -30.03 -78.94
N SER A 269 9.64 -29.11 -78.19
CA SER A 269 10.35 -29.43 -76.94
C SER A 269 9.42 -30.04 -75.89
N SER A 270 8.22 -29.48 -75.76
CA SER A 270 7.18 -29.98 -74.85
C SER A 270 6.69 -31.35 -75.28
N ALA A 271 6.41 -31.54 -76.58
CA ALA A 271 5.95 -32.80 -77.12
C ALA A 271 6.98 -33.93 -76.92
N ARG A 272 8.28 -33.65 -77.13
CA ARG A 272 9.36 -34.59 -76.84
C ARG A 272 9.44 -34.96 -75.36
N ALA A 273 9.39 -33.97 -74.46
CA ALA A 273 9.37 -34.22 -73.02
C ALA A 273 8.16 -35.08 -72.60
N ILE A 274 6.98 -34.80 -73.17
CA ILE A 274 5.77 -35.58 -72.95
C ILE A 274 5.93 -37.02 -73.46
N SER A 275 6.53 -37.24 -74.64
CA SER A 275 6.79 -38.59 -75.16
C SER A 275 7.66 -39.41 -74.21
N VAL A 276 8.71 -38.81 -73.64
CA VAL A 276 9.57 -39.48 -72.64
C VAL A 276 8.76 -39.79 -71.37
N VAL A 277 8.00 -38.83 -70.84
CA VAL A 277 7.17 -39.04 -69.65
C VAL A 277 6.15 -40.16 -69.88
N LYS A 278 5.45 -40.16 -71.02
CA LYS A 278 4.52 -41.23 -71.40
C LYS A 278 5.21 -42.59 -71.46
N PHE A 279 6.42 -42.64 -72.00
CA PHE A 279 7.21 -43.87 -72.03
C PHE A 279 7.55 -44.33 -70.61
N LEU A 280 8.06 -43.46 -69.74
CA LEU A 280 8.37 -43.80 -68.34
C LEU A 280 7.11 -44.23 -67.55
N MET A 281 5.96 -43.61 -67.81
CA MET A 281 4.67 -44.06 -67.26
C MET A 281 4.33 -45.48 -67.72
N LYS A 282 4.53 -45.79 -69.00
CA LYS A 282 4.35 -47.15 -69.54
C LYS A 282 5.32 -48.14 -68.92
N GLN A 283 6.54 -47.70 -68.62
CA GLN A 283 7.51 -48.46 -67.86
C GLN A 283 7.12 -48.61 -66.39
N GLY A 284 6.01 -48.04 -65.91
CA GLY A 284 5.46 -48.25 -64.56
C GLY A 284 5.95 -47.27 -63.50
N ILE A 285 6.49 -46.12 -63.90
CA ILE A 285 6.77 -45.01 -62.97
C ILE A 285 5.46 -44.33 -62.60
N ASN A 286 5.29 -44.00 -61.31
CA ASN A 286 4.08 -43.34 -60.82
C ASN A 286 3.91 -41.97 -61.50
N PRO A 287 2.81 -41.72 -62.22
CA PRO A 287 2.58 -40.45 -62.91
C PRO A 287 2.60 -39.23 -61.98
N LYS A 288 2.31 -39.41 -60.69
CA LYS A 288 2.38 -38.34 -59.68
C LYS A 288 3.80 -37.79 -59.47
N ASN A 289 4.81 -38.57 -59.84
CA ASN A 289 6.23 -38.25 -59.68
C ASN A 289 6.87 -37.86 -61.03
N LEU A 290 6.09 -37.56 -62.06
CA LEU A 290 6.60 -37.19 -63.38
C LEU A 290 6.05 -35.83 -63.79
N VAL A 291 6.93 -34.98 -64.29
CA VAL A 291 6.58 -33.68 -64.87
C VAL A 291 7.28 -33.56 -66.21
N ALA A 292 6.57 -33.13 -67.25
CA ALA A 292 7.17 -32.75 -68.53
C ALA A 292 7.13 -31.22 -68.65
N ALA A 293 8.24 -30.62 -69.06
CA ALA A 293 8.32 -29.20 -69.38
C ALA A 293 9.07 -29.00 -70.70
N GLY A 294 8.64 -28.03 -71.50
CA GLY A 294 9.34 -27.60 -72.70
C GLY A 294 9.88 -26.19 -72.54
N PHE A 295 11.15 -26.00 -72.90
CA PHE A 295 11.83 -24.71 -72.83
C PHE A 295 12.16 -24.13 -74.21
N GLY A 296 11.92 -24.89 -75.29
CA GLY A 296 12.32 -24.52 -76.64
C GLY A 296 13.80 -24.17 -76.72
N GLU A 297 14.10 -23.07 -77.41
CA GLU A 297 15.46 -22.57 -77.66
C GLU A 297 15.97 -21.60 -76.57
N PHE A 298 15.13 -21.25 -75.59
CA PHE A 298 15.39 -20.15 -74.65
C PHE A 298 16.34 -20.50 -73.49
N GLN A 299 16.82 -21.74 -73.43
CA GLN A 299 17.83 -22.19 -72.46
C GLN A 299 18.95 -22.97 -73.17
N PRO A 300 19.80 -22.31 -73.97
CA PRO A 300 20.90 -22.97 -74.66
C PRO A 300 22.01 -23.37 -73.67
N LEU A 301 22.49 -24.60 -73.79
CA LEU A 301 23.63 -25.13 -73.04
C LEU A 301 24.96 -24.67 -73.67
N ALA A 302 25.01 -24.60 -75.00
CA ALA A 302 26.17 -24.18 -75.78
C ALA A 302 25.87 -22.92 -76.59
N LYS A 303 26.80 -21.95 -76.55
CA LYS A 303 26.73 -20.73 -77.34
C LYS A 303 27.37 -20.98 -78.71
N GLY A 304 26.64 -20.76 -79.79
CA GLY A 304 27.17 -20.92 -81.16
C GLY A 304 26.10 -21.37 -82.16
N ALA A 305 26.46 -21.31 -83.44
CA ALA A 305 25.62 -21.73 -84.56
C ALA A 305 26.25 -22.86 -85.39
N ASP A 306 27.27 -23.54 -84.86
CA ASP A 306 27.81 -24.76 -85.46
C ASP A 306 26.94 -25.98 -85.12
N ASP A 307 27.17 -27.09 -85.83
CA ASP A 307 26.39 -28.32 -85.65
C ASP A 307 26.55 -28.95 -84.27
N ASN A 308 27.73 -28.81 -83.66
CA ASN A 308 28.01 -29.36 -82.34
C ASN A 308 27.23 -28.61 -81.25
N ALA A 309 27.23 -27.28 -81.29
CA ALA A 309 26.46 -26.43 -80.39
C ALA A 309 24.95 -26.66 -80.57
N ARG A 310 24.48 -26.82 -81.82
CA ARG A 310 23.08 -27.18 -82.09
C ARG A 310 22.70 -28.53 -81.49
N ALA A 311 23.51 -29.57 -81.70
CA ALA A 311 23.26 -30.90 -81.14
C ALA A 311 23.26 -30.89 -79.61
N GLN A 312 24.16 -30.13 -78.97
CA GLN A 312 24.16 -29.96 -77.51
C GLN A 312 22.93 -29.23 -76.99
N ASN A 313 22.38 -28.28 -77.76
CA ASN A 313 21.18 -27.54 -77.36
C ASN A 313 19.89 -28.37 -77.53
N ARG A 314 19.82 -29.22 -78.56
CA ARG A 314 18.74 -30.19 -78.76
C ARG A 314 18.87 -31.36 -77.81
N ARG A 315 18.35 -31.23 -76.59
CA ARG A 315 18.51 -32.24 -75.54
C ARG A 315 17.24 -32.46 -74.72
N ILE A 316 17.24 -33.58 -73.99
CA ILE A 316 16.31 -33.86 -72.91
C ILE A 316 17.12 -33.88 -71.61
N GLU A 317 16.71 -33.06 -70.65
CA GLU A 317 17.29 -33.06 -69.31
C GLU A 317 16.35 -33.76 -68.32
N PHE A 318 16.92 -34.52 -67.41
CA PHE A 318 16.20 -35.16 -66.31
C PHE A 318 16.69 -34.55 -65.00
N LYS A 319 15.78 -33.96 -64.22
CA LYS A 319 16.07 -33.29 -62.96
C LYS A 319 15.09 -33.74 -61.87
N LEU A 320 15.56 -33.99 -60.65
CA LEU A 320 14.65 -34.12 -59.52
C LEU A 320 14.29 -32.76 -58.94
N ASP A 321 13.02 -32.63 -58.57
CA ASP A 321 12.48 -31.44 -57.93
C ASP A 321 11.48 -31.83 -56.84
N GLN A 322 11.10 -30.86 -56.02
CA GLN A 322 9.99 -31.02 -55.08
C GLN A 322 8.71 -30.47 -55.71
N ARG A 323 7.58 -31.13 -55.43
CA ARG A 323 6.26 -30.60 -55.76
C ARG A 323 5.82 -29.53 -54.77
#